data_AF-A0A502DM70-F1
#
_entry.id   AF-A0A502DM70-F1
#
_cell.length_a   1.000
_cell.length_b   1.000
_cell.length_c   1.000
_cell.angle_alpha   90.00
_cell.angle_beta   90.00
_cell.angle_gamma   90.00
#
_symmetry.space_group_name_H-M   'P 1'
#
loop_
_entity.id
_entity.type
_entity.pdbx_description
1 polymer ?
#
loop_
_entity_poly.entity_id
_entity_poly.type
_entity_poly.pdbx_seq_one_letter_code
_entity_poly.pdbx_strand_id
1 'polypeptide(L)'
;MRWAGGEQLSVAVQASGHGAGAPVDDHHLLVDTSGLSQVFSDSDARTAHVGAGSSWAALNSAAEQRGLFGLAGSSPSVTVAGYTFGGGVGWLTRPHGMASSALLAVDYVDGRGEVRRATDDAPDPVDRAALWTFRGGGGVGIATALTFELVAPQSLWAGYQLWHAAALRPVTEAWAGVMEEIGDALSTSISVLHTPPDSPFPAQLQGVPVVHLAFASAHGRQAAVPLLRALRDAPPPVVDDR
;
A
#
# COMPACT_ATOMS: atom_id res chain seq x y z
N MET A 1 17.84 -0.39 -21.12
CA MET A 1 19.12 -0.82 -20.50
C MET A 1 20.30 -0.71 -21.46
N ARG A 2 20.44 -1.56 -22.50
CA ARG A 2 21.60 -1.51 -23.40
C ARG A 2 21.84 -0.14 -24.06
N TRP A 3 20.78 0.49 -24.58
CA TRP A 3 20.87 1.83 -25.15
C TRP A 3 21.32 2.88 -24.12
N ALA A 4 20.66 2.93 -22.95
CA ALA A 4 21.05 3.83 -21.86
C ALA A 4 22.51 3.63 -21.42
N GLY A 5 22.99 2.38 -21.36
CA GLY A 5 24.40 2.09 -21.07
C GLY A 5 25.36 2.57 -22.16
N GLY A 6 24.98 2.50 -23.43
CA GLY A 6 25.75 3.05 -24.55
C GLY A 6 25.84 4.59 -24.52
N GLU A 7 24.74 5.24 -24.13
CA GLU A 7 24.64 6.70 -24.00
C GLU A 7 25.08 7.22 -22.61
N GLN A 8 25.55 6.35 -21.72
CA GLN A 8 25.96 6.67 -20.34
C GLN A 8 24.87 7.39 -19.51
N LEU A 9 23.60 7.02 -19.74
CA LEU A 9 22.44 7.57 -19.03
C LEU A 9 22.10 6.73 -17.79
N SER A 10 21.75 7.41 -16.70
CA SER A 10 21.10 6.81 -15.55
C SER A 10 19.66 6.43 -15.90
N VAL A 11 19.17 5.29 -15.41
CA VAL A 11 17.78 4.87 -15.69
C VAL A 11 16.91 5.14 -14.49
N ALA A 12 15.87 5.95 -14.70
CA ALA A 12 14.76 6.11 -13.75
C ALA A 12 13.55 5.32 -14.26
N VAL A 13 12.81 4.68 -13.36
CA VAL A 13 11.61 3.89 -13.71
C VAL A 13 10.42 4.49 -13.01
N GLN A 14 9.37 4.81 -13.76
CA GLN A 14 8.12 5.34 -13.20
C GLN A 14 6.93 4.78 -13.98
N ALA A 15 5.81 4.55 -13.28
CA ALA A 15 4.53 4.27 -13.91
C ALA A 15 3.53 5.39 -13.61
N SER A 16 3.17 5.58 -12.34
CA SER A 16 2.25 6.66 -11.93
C SER A 16 2.93 7.91 -11.37
N GLY A 17 4.26 7.84 -11.15
CA GLY A 17 5.02 8.91 -10.49
C GLY A 17 4.76 9.05 -8.98
N HIS A 18 3.92 8.20 -8.39
CA HIS A 18 3.70 8.22 -6.94
C HIS A 18 5.00 7.86 -6.18
N GLY A 19 5.47 8.77 -5.33
CA GLY A 19 6.76 8.64 -4.64
C GLY A 19 7.98 9.08 -5.45
N ALA A 20 7.77 9.61 -6.66
CA ALA A 20 8.86 10.23 -7.41
C ALA A 20 9.21 11.59 -6.81
N GLY A 21 10.46 11.75 -6.39
CA GLY A 21 10.99 13.00 -5.88
C GLY A 21 12.44 13.28 -6.27
N ALA A 22 13.11 12.33 -6.93
CA ALA A 22 14.45 12.55 -7.45
C ALA A 22 14.37 13.41 -8.74
N PRO A 23 15.29 14.37 -8.92
CA PRO A 23 15.37 15.14 -10.16
C PRO A 23 15.70 14.22 -11.35
N VAL A 24 15.09 14.52 -12.49
CA VAL A 24 15.39 13.89 -13.78
C VAL A 24 15.91 15.01 -14.68
N ASP A 25 17.07 14.79 -15.27
CA ASP A 25 17.75 15.75 -16.16
C ASP A 25 18.23 15.05 -17.44
N ASP A 26 19.02 15.74 -18.25
CA ASP A 26 19.53 15.26 -19.54
C ASP A 26 20.46 14.02 -19.41
N HIS A 27 20.88 13.65 -18.19
CA HIS A 27 21.66 12.44 -17.91
C HIS A 27 20.79 11.24 -17.50
N HIS A 28 19.46 11.37 -17.61
CA HIS A 28 18.52 10.33 -17.23
C HIS A 28 17.67 9.87 -18.41
N LEU A 29 17.52 8.55 -18.54
CA LEU A 29 16.43 7.94 -19.30
C LEU A 29 15.30 7.59 -18.33
N LEU A 30 14.15 8.23 -18.52
CA LEU A 30 12.93 7.84 -17.85
C LEU A 30 12.24 6.71 -18.63
N VAL A 31 12.08 5.56 -17.99
CA VAL A 31 11.34 4.42 -18.51
C VAL A 31 9.94 4.42 -17.91
N ASP A 32 8.96 4.70 -18.75
CA ASP A 32 7.54 4.59 -18.41
C ASP A 32 7.07 3.14 -18.50
N THR A 33 6.67 2.56 -17.37
CA THR A 33 6.12 1.19 -17.31
C THR A 33 4.59 1.14 -17.23
N SER A 34 3.89 2.27 -17.31
CA SER A 34 2.41 2.35 -17.21
C SER A 34 1.68 1.48 -18.24
N GLY A 35 2.28 1.23 -19.41
CA GLY A 35 1.76 0.31 -20.42
C GLY A 35 1.77 -1.17 -20.00
N LEU A 36 2.54 -1.55 -18.99
CA LEU A 36 2.59 -2.90 -18.43
C LEU A 36 1.48 -3.08 -17.39
N SER A 37 0.23 -3.09 -17.87
CA SER A 37 -0.99 -3.01 -17.03
C SER A 37 -1.85 -4.28 -17.00
N GLN A 38 -1.31 -5.41 -17.49
CA GLN A 38 -2.04 -6.67 -17.50
C GLN A 38 -2.21 -7.22 -16.09
N VAL A 39 -3.39 -7.77 -15.80
CA VAL A 39 -3.72 -8.36 -14.48
C VAL A 39 -4.37 -9.72 -14.70
N PHE A 40 -3.77 -10.75 -14.08
CA PHE A 40 -4.30 -12.11 -14.05
C PHE A 40 -4.33 -12.59 -12.60
N SER A 41 -5.44 -13.21 -12.17
CA SER A 41 -5.59 -13.77 -10.82
C SER A 41 -6.06 -15.22 -10.90
N ASP A 42 -5.45 -16.08 -10.10
CA ASP A 42 -5.82 -17.48 -9.92
C ASP A 42 -6.46 -17.66 -8.54
N SER A 43 -7.74 -18.05 -8.51
CA SER A 43 -8.48 -18.26 -7.26
C SER A 43 -8.01 -19.47 -6.48
N ASP A 44 -7.60 -20.52 -7.19
CA ASP A 44 -7.29 -21.82 -6.61
C ASP A 44 -5.90 -21.77 -5.98
N ALA A 45 -4.95 -21.16 -6.70
CA ALA A 45 -3.61 -20.88 -6.18
C ALA A 45 -3.57 -19.67 -5.24
N ARG A 46 -4.63 -18.84 -5.19
CA ARG A 46 -4.67 -17.55 -4.50
C ARG A 46 -3.48 -16.66 -4.85
N THR A 47 -3.19 -16.54 -6.13
CA THR A 47 -2.10 -15.71 -6.62
C THR A 47 -2.57 -14.72 -7.66
N ALA A 48 -1.80 -13.66 -7.86
CA ALA A 48 -1.96 -12.76 -8.99
C ALA A 48 -0.64 -12.54 -9.71
N HIS A 49 -0.69 -12.54 -11.03
CA HIS A 49 0.39 -12.11 -11.90
C HIS A 49 0.00 -10.80 -12.57
N VAL A 50 0.79 -9.75 -12.32
CA VAL A 50 0.45 -8.38 -12.71
C VAL A 50 1.63 -7.68 -13.37
N GLY A 51 1.37 -6.93 -14.43
CA GLY A 51 2.38 -6.07 -15.05
C GLY A 51 2.82 -4.98 -14.07
N ALA A 52 4.10 -4.59 -14.13
CA ALA A 52 4.72 -3.69 -13.17
C ALA A 52 4.10 -2.28 -13.12
N GLY A 53 3.43 -1.85 -14.20
CA GLY A 53 2.70 -0.59 -14.28
C GLY A 53 1.27 -0.63 -13.73
N SER A 54 0.76 -1.82 -13.39
CA SER A 54 -0.60 -1.97 -12.87
C SER A 54 -0.76 -1.28 -11.52
N SER A 55 -1.93 -0.70 -11.27
CA SER A 55 -2.26 -0.16 -9.94
C SER A 55 -2.75 -1.26 -9.00
N TRP A 56 -2.59 -1.03 -7.70
CA TRP A 56 -3.21 -1.89 -6.68
C TRP A 56 -4.74 -1.91 -6.79
N ALA A 57 -5.36 -0.81 -7.20
CA ALA A 57 -6.80 -0.75 -7.43
C ALA A 57 -7.23 -1.70 -8.56
N ALA A 58 -6.48 -1.76 -9.66
CA ALA A 58 -6.78 -2.67 -10.77
C ALA A 58 -6.66 -4.13 -10.34
N LEU A 59 -5.61 -4.48 -9.60
CA LEU A 59 -5.44 -5.82 -9.05
C LEU A 59 -6.57 -6.20 -8.08
N ASN A 60 -6.86 -5.34 -7.10
CA ASN A 60 -7.91 -5.63 -6.11
C ASN A 60 -9.29 -5.71 -6.75
N SER A 61 -9.60 -4.90 -7.75
CA SER A 61 -10.89 -4.99 -8.47
C SER A 61 -11.05 -6.32 -9.22
N ALA A 62 -9.96 -6.91 -9.73
CA ALA A 62 -9.99 -8.22 -10.37
C ALA A 62 -10.09 -9.37 -9.33
N ALA A 63 -9.41 -9.22 -8.19
CA ALA A 63 -9.33 -10.24 -7.14
C ALA A 63 -10.58 -10.29 -6.26
N GLU A 64 -11.21 -9.15 -5.95
CA GLU A 64 -12.34 -9.06 -5.02
C GLU A 64 -13.56 -9.86 -5.51
N GLN A 65 -13.73 -9.99 -6.82
CA GLN A 65 -14.77 -10.81 -7.46
C GLN A 65 -14.70 -12.29 -7.04
N ARG A 66 -13.55 -12.72 -6.52
CA ARG A 66 -13.25 -14.09 -6.05
C ARG A 66 -13.09 -14.15 -4.53
N GLY A 67 -13.40 -13.06 -3.81
CA GLY A 67 -13.17 -12.95 -2.36
C GLY A 67 -11.70 -12.86 -1.96
N LEU A 68 -10.83 -12.48 -2.89
CA LEU A 68 -9.39 -12.35 -2.68
C LEU A 68 -8.97 -10.88 -2.72
N PHE A 69 -7.93 -10.54 -1.97
CA PHE A 69 -7.40 -9.19 -1.86
C PHE A 69 -5.87 -9.20 -1.88
N GLY A 70 -5.30 -8.24 -2.58
CA GLY A 70 -3.91 -7.87 -2.44
C GLY A 70 -3.70 -6.89 -1.29
N LEU A 71 -2.47 -6.81 -0.78
CA LEU A 71 -2.08 -5.97 0.36
C LEU A 71 -1.81 -4.51 -0.03
N ALA A 72 -2.81 -3.88 -0.66
CA ALA A 72 -2.75 -2.52 -1.18
C ALA A 72 -2.59 -1.44 -0.09
N GLY A 73 -2.04 -0.29 -0.51
CA GLY A 73 -2.10 0.95 0.26
C GLY A 73 -3.44 1.67 0.09
N SER A 74 -3.55 2.89 0.63
CA SER A 74 -4.81 3.65 0.64
C SER A 74 -5.12 4.42 -0.65
N SER A 75 -4.13 4.66 -1.52
CA SER A 75 -4.33 5.44 -2.74
C SER A 75 -4.54 4.54 -3.96
N PRO A 76 -5.58 4.77 -4.78
CA PRO A 76 -5.91 3.91 -5.92
C PRO A 76 -4.94 4.05 -7.10
N SER A 77 -4.18 5.15 -7.17
CA SER A 77 -3.22 5.42 -8.26
C SER A 77 -1.84 4.80 -8.04
N VAL A 78 -1.62 4.17 -6.89
CA VAL A 78 -0.33 3.59 -6.52
C VAL A 78 -0.11 2.29 -7.29
N THR A 79 1.03 2.19 -7.96
CA THR A 79 1.40 1.00 -8.73
C THR A 79 1.92 -0.12 -7.84
N VAL A 80 1.70 -1.37 -8.26
CA VAL A 80 2.12 -2.56 -7.52
C VAL A 80 3.64 -2.62 -7.32
N ALA A 81 4.45 -2.24 -8.31
CA ALA A 81 5.90 -2.34 -8.23
C ALA A 81 6.51 -1.36 -7.20
N GLY A 82 6.35 -0.05 -7.42
CA GLY A 82 6.98 0.96 -6.57
C GLY A 82 6.58 0.87 -5.09
N TYR A 83 5.32 0.54 -4.81
CA TYR A 83 4.83 0.37 -3.44
C TYR A 83 5.41 -0.87 -2.76
N THR A 84 5.41 -2.01 -3.44
CA THR A 84 5.94 -3.27 -2.88
C THR A 84 7.44 -3.20 -2.66
N PHE A 85 8.18 -2.57 -3.58
CA PHE A 85 9.64 -2.47 -3.47
C PHE A 85 10.12 -1.59 -2.32
N GLY A 86 9.27 -0.67 -1.84
CA GLY A 86 9.48 0.10 -0.61
C GLY A 86 8.91 -0.57 0.65
N GLY A 87 8.42 -1.81 0.56
CA GLY A 87 7.78 -2.54 1.65
C GLY A 87 6.27 -2.62 1.48
N GLY A 88 5.61 -1.47 1.50
CA GLY A 88 4.16 -1.36 1.31
C GLY A 88 3.37 -1.64 2.59
N VAL A 89 2.89 -0.56 3.21
CA VAL A 89 2.07 -0.58 4.43
C VAL A 89 0.66 -0.07 4.12
N GLY A 90 -0.34 -0.85 4.50
CA GLY A 90 -1.75 -0.55 4.29
C GLY A 90 -2.64 -1.14 5.38
N TRP A 91 -3.96 -1.13 5.14
CA TRP A 91 -4.96 -1.52 6.14
C TRP A 91 -4.90 -2.99 6.54
N LEU A 92 -4.41 -3.85 5.66
CA LEU A 92 -4.28 -5.29 5.89
C LEU A 92 -2.90 -5.69 6.44
N THR A 93 -2.00 -4.73 6.68
CA THR A 93 -0.62 -5.03 7.06
C THR A 93 -0.49 -5.67 8.43
N ARG A 94 -1.31 -5.28 9.40
CA ARG A 94 -1.26 -5.87 10.74
C ARG A 94 -1.52 -7.38 10.75
N PRO A 95 -2.62 -7.89 10.15
CA PRO A 95 -2.88 -9.32 10.14
C PRO A 95 -2.09 -10.13 9.09
N HIS A 96 -1.54 -9.50 8.06
CA HIS A 96 -0.97 -10.22 6.91
C HIS A 96 0.47 -9.84 6.51
N GLY A 97 1.09 -8.89 7.22
CA GLY A 97 2.41 -8.37 6.88
C GLY A 97 2.38 -7.32 5.77
N MET A 98 3.56 -6.84 5.38
CA MET A 98 3.69 -5.81 4.34
C MET A 98 3.39 -6.39 2.96
N ALA A 99 3.13 -5.53 1.97
CA ALA A 99 2.91 -6.01 0.60
C ALA A 99 4.12 -6.75 0.03
N SER A 100 5.33 -6.35 0.45
CA SER A 100 6.57 -7.04 0.12
C SER A 100 6.63 -8.48 0.62
N SER A 101 6.01 -8.82 1.76
CA SER A 101 6.00 -10.20 2.22
C SER A 101 5.13 -11.12 1.37
N ALA A 102 4.15 -10.56 0.65
CA ALA A 102 3.31 -11.31 -0.28
C ALA A 102 3.93 -11.46 -1.69
N LEU A 103 5.09 -10.86 -1.96
CA LEU A 103 5.73 -10.93 -3.28
C LEU A 103 6.39 -12.29 -3.48
N LEU A 104 5.95 -13.06 -4.48
CA LEU A 104 6.44 -14.41 -4.78
C LEU A 104 7.47 -14.43 -5.91
N ALA A 105 7.28 -13.57 -6.92
CA ALA A 105 8.20 -13.50 -8.06
C ALA A 105 8.23 -12.11 -8.69
N VAL A 106 9.33 -11.80 -9.37
CA VAL A 106 9.46 -10.61 -10.23
C VAL A 106 10.12 -11.01 -11.55
N ASP A 107 9.45 -10.74 -12.66
CA ASP A 107 10.09 -10.72 -13.98
C ASP A 107 10.70 -9.34 -14.18
N TYR A 108 11.98 -9.27 -14.53
CA TYR A 108 12.71 -8.01 -14.63
C TYR A 108 13.79 -8.03 -15.70
N VAL A 109 14.21 -6.83 -16.10
CA VAL A 109 15.38 -6.61 -16.94
C VAL A 109 16.50 -6.04 -16.09
N ASP A 110 17.65 -6.72 -16.07
CA ASP A 110 18.78 -6.32 -15.25
C ASP A 110 19.61 -5.17 -15.85
N GLY A 111 20.66 -4.76 -15.13
CA GLY A 111 21.63 -3.74 -15.57
C GLY A 111 22.25 -3.99 -16.95
N ARG A 112 22.36 -5.26 -17.36
CA ARG A 112 22.96 -5.68 -18.64
C ARG A 112 21.91 -5.77 -19.76
N GLY A 113 20.64 -5.62 -19.43
CA GLY A 113 19.53 -5.76 -20.37
C GLY A 113 19.11 -7.22 -20.58
N GLU A 114 19.48 -8.13 -19.68
CA GLU A 114 19.04 -9.52 -19.73
C GLU A 114 17.67 -9.65 -19.04
N VAL A 115 16.80 -10.48 -19.63
CA VAL A 115 15.50 -10.82 -19.03
C VAL A 115 15.73 -11.90 -17.97
N ARG A 116 15.24 -11.63 -16.76
CA ARG A 116 15.47 -12.44 -15.58
C ARG A 116 14.17 -12.65 -14.80
N ARG A 117 14.18 -13.66 -13.94
CA ARG A 117 13.06 -13.98 -13.06
C ARG A 117 13.56 -14.24 -11.64
N ALA A 118 13.22 -13.34 -10.74
CA ALA A 118 13.50 -13.46 -9.31
C ALA A 118 12.43 -14.31 -8.64
N THR A 119 12.84 -15.42 -8.00
CA THR A 119 12.03 -16.35 -7.21
C THR A 119 12.87 -16.89 -6.06
N ASP A 120 12.26 -17.39 -4.98
CA ASP A 120 12.99 -17.97 -3.83
C ASP A 120 13.80 -19.23 -4.23
N ASP A 121 13.31 -19.98 -5.22
CA ASP A 121 13.92 -21.21 -5.76
C ASP A 121 14.68 -20.98 -7.08
N ALA A 122 14.91 -19.73 -7.48
CA ALA A 122 15.64 -19.41 -8.71
C ALA A 122 17.01 -20.12 -8.71
N PRO A 123 17.45 -20.71 -9.84
CA PRO A 123 18.71 -21.44 -9.90
C PRO A 123 19.93 -20.52 -9.68
N ASP A 124 19.89 -19.32 -10.25
CA ASP A 124 20.95 -18.32 -10.11
C ASP A 124 20.85 -17.60 -8.76
N PRO A 125 21.90 -17.59 -7.92
CA PRO A 125 21.93 -16.85 -6.67
C PRO A 125 21.60 -15.36 -6.80
N VAL A 126 21.92 -14.74 -7.95
CA VAL A 126 21.61 -13.33 -8.22
C VAL A 126 20.11 -13.09 -8.23
N ASP A 127 19.32 -14.00 -8.79
CA ASP A 127 17.86 -13.87 -8.87
C ASP A 127 17.18 -14.05 -7.50
N ARG A 128 17.73 -14.92 -6.64
CA ARG A 128 17.26 -15.06 -5.26
C ARG A 128 17.58 -13.80 -4.44
N ALA A 129 18.78 -13.26 -4.60
CA ALA A 129 19.17 -11.99 -3.98
C ALA A 129 18.31 -10.83 -4.50
N ALA A 130 17.99 -10.81 -5.80
CA ALA A 130 17.11 -9.82 -6.40
C ALA A 130 15.72 -9.85 -5.77
N LEU A 131 15.10 -11.03 -5.58
CA LEU A 131 13.81 -11.13 -4.91
C LEU A 131 13.87 -10.56 -3.49
N TRP A 132 14.90 -10.93 -2.73
CA TRP A 132 15.11 -10.41 -1.38
C TRP A 132 15.17 -8.87 -1.37
N THR A 133 15.88 -8.25 -2.32
CA THR A 133 15.91 -6.79 -2.44
C THR A 133 14.58 -6.20 -2.89
N PHE A 134 13.88 -6.81 -3.86
CA PHE A 134 12.54 -6.37 -4.26
C PHE A 134 11.52 -6.45 -3.11
N ARG A 135 11.76 -7.24 -2.06
CA ARG A 135 10.92 -7.30 -0.86
C ARG A 135 11.18 -6.17 0.15
N GLY A 136 11.44 -4.95 -0.31
CA GLY A 136 11.51 -3.74 0.54
C GLY A 136 12.82 -2.94 0.51
N GLY A 137 13.83 -3.41 -0.24
CA GLY A 137 15.11 -2.74 -0.44
C GLY A 137 15.19 -1.90 -1.72
N GLY A 138 14.10 -1.80 -2.49
CA GLY A 138 14.05 -1.10 -3.77
C GLY A 138 14.18 -2.01 -5.00
N GLY A 139 14.24 -1.39 -6.19
CA GLY A 139 14.40 -2.11 -7.45
C GLY A 139 15.85 -2.40 -7.79
N VAL A 140 16.15 -3.61 -8.30
CA VAL A 140 17.49 -4.00 -8.79
C VAL A 140 17.57 -4.06 -10.33
N GLY A 141 16.53 -3.59 -11.00
CA GLY A 141 16.37 -3.57 -12.45
C GLY A 141 14.98 -3.03 -12.82
N ILE A 142 14.62 -3.12 -14.09
CA ILE A 142 13.29 -2.71 -14.56
C ILE A 142 12.34 -3.91 -14.43
N ALA A 143 11.49 -3.90 -13.41
CA ALA A 143 10.44 -4.90 -13.28
C ALA A 143 9.45 -4.78 -14.45
N THR A 144 9.06 -5.92 -15.01
CA THR A 144 8.04 -6.01 -16.07
C THR A 144 6.76 -6.64 -15.57
N ALA A 145 6.86 -7.62 -14.68
CA ALA A 145 5.72 -8.24 -14.00
C ALA A 145 6.07 -8.72 -12.59
N LEU A 146 5.06 -8.83 -11.74
CA LEU A 146 5.16 -9.27 -10.35
C LEU A 146 4.12 -10.36 -10.10
N THR A 147 4.47 -11.35 -9.29
CA THR A 147 3.54 -12.36 -8.80
C THR A 147 3.35 -12.20 -7.30
N PHE A 148 2.10 -12.11 -6.84
CA PHE A 148 1.74 -11.94 -5.45
C PHE A 148 0.91 -13.12 -4.94
N GLU A 149 1.08 -13.46 -3.67
CA GLU A 149 0.08 -14.17 -2.88
C GLU A 149 -1.06 -13.21 -2.52
N LEU A 150 -2.30 -13.72 -2.56
CA LEU A 150 -3.51 -12.98 -2.21
C LEU A 150 -4.11 -13.51 -0.91
N VAL A 151 -4.71 -12.61 -0.14
CA VAL A 151 -5.37 -12.94 1.13
C VAL A 151 -6.88 -13.03 0.97
N ALA A 152 -7.52 -13.83 1.82
CA ALA A 152 -8.98 -14.00 1.87
C ALA A 152 -9.51 -13.53 3.25
N PRO A 153 -9.73 -12.22 3.45
CA PRO A 153 -10.24 -11.70 4.70
C PRO A 153 -11.67 -12.20 4.95
N GLN A 154 -11.96 -12.56 6.20
CA GLN A 154 -13.25 -13.18 6.56
C GLN A 154 -14.38 -12.16 6.62
N SER A 155 -14.09 -10.96 7.13
CA SER A 155 -15.06 -9.88 7.25
C SER A 155 -14.34 -8.54 7.25
N LEU A 156 -14.45 -7.82 6.13
CA LEU A 156 -13.93 -6.46 6.04
C LEU A 156 -14.87 -5.49 6.75
N TRP A 157 -14.32 -4.71 7.67
CA TRP A 157 -15.02 -3.62 8.32
C TRP A 157 -14.08 -2.43 8.44
N ALA A 158 -14.55 -1.24 8.11
CA ALA A 158 -13.78 -0.01 8.18
C ALA A 158 -14.67 1.16 8.54
N GLY A 159 -14.06 2.23 9.03
CA GLY A 159 -14.76 3.45 9.39
C GLY A 159 -13.80 4.52 9.87
N TYR A 160 -14.36 5.65 10.27
CA TYR A 160 -13.58 6.75 10.82
C TYR A 160 -14.39 7.62 11.77
N GLN A 161 -13.66 8.41 12.55
CA GLN A 161 -14.20 9.44 13.43
C GLN A 161 -13.49 10.77 13.22
N LEU A 162 -14.25 11.87 13.31
CA LEU A 162 -13.72 13.24 13.19
C LEU A 162 -14.04 14.07 14.43
N TRP A 163 -13.05 14.87 14.84
CA TRP A 163 -13.19 15.90 15.88
C TRP A 163 -12.57 17.21 15.41
N HIS A 164 -12.92 18.31 16.09
CA HIS A 164 -12.10 19.51 16.06
C HIS A 164 -10.67 19.21 16.56
N ALA A 165 -9.67 19.95 16.06
CA ALA A 165 -8.27 19.81 16.46
C ALA A 165 -8.01 19.89 17.98
N ALA A 166 -8.88 20.58 18.74
CA ALA A 166 -8.79 20.65 20.20
C ALA A 166 -8.86 19.27 20.89
N ALA A 167 -9.45 18.25 20.24
CA ALA A 167 -9.54 16.89 20.77
C ALA A 167 -8.26 16.05 20.53
N LEU A 168 -7.23 16.60 19.88
CA LEU A 168 -6.04 15.83 19.49
C LEU A 168 -5.37 15.12 20.67
N ARG A 169 -5.15 15.82 21.78
CA ARG A 169 -4.52 15.24 22.98
C ARG A 169 -5.35 14.07 23.54
N PRO A 170 -6.61 14.25 23.97
CA PRO A 170 -7.37 13.16 24.57
C PRO A 170 -7.59 11.98 23.61
N VAL A 171 -7.78 12.23 22.31
CA VAL A 171 -7.92 11.16 21.30
C VAL A 171 -6.63 10.36 21.14
N THR A 172 -5.47 11.04 21.05
CA THR A 172 -4.19 10.35 20.88
C THR A 172 -3.77 9.59 22.13
N GLU A 173 -4.06 10.13 23.32
CA GLU A 173 -3.82 9.44 24.61
C GLU A 173 -4.65 8.14 24.71
N ALA A 174 -5.95 8.23 24.41
CA ALA A 174 -6.84 7.06 24.39
C ALA A 174 -6.40 6.03 23.35
N TRP A 175 -6.04 6.48 22.14
CA TRP A 175 -5.56 5.63 21.06
C TRP A 175 -4.25 4.93 21.43
N ALA A 176 -3.25 5.67 21.90
CA ALA A 176 -1.95 5.09 22.28
C ALA A 176 -2.09 4.08 23.43
N GLY A 177 -2.94 4.38 24.42
CA GLY A 177 -3.14 3.52 25.59
C GLY A 177 -3.77 2.16 25.32
N VAL A 178 -4.32 1.93 24.11
CA VAL A 178 -5.03 0.69 23.76
C VAL A 178 -4.37 -0.10 22.62
N MET A 179 -3.23 0.38 22.09
CA MET A 179 -2.54 -0.28 20.96
C MET A 179 -2.12 -1.72 21.26
N GLU A 180 -1.64 -1.99 22.48
CA GLU A 180 -1.27 -3.36 22.90
C GLU A 180 -2.47 -4.30 22.97
N GLU A 181 -3.63 -3.83 23.45
CA GLU A 181 -4.84 -4.65 23.54
C GLU A 181 -5.46 -4.94 22.18
N ILE A 182 -5.40 -3.96 21.26
CA ILE A 182 -5.92 -4.13 19.89
C ILE A 182 -5.14 -5.20 19.12
N GLY A 183 -3.81 -5.24 19.28
CA GLY A 183 -2.95 -6.17 18.57
C GLY A 183 -3.20 -6.16 17.06
N ASP A 184 -2.99 -7.28 16.39
CA ASP A 184 -3.04 -7.35 14.91
C ASP A 184 -4.44 -7.33 14.31
N ALA A 185 -5.48 -7.26 15.16
CA ALA A 185 -6.87 -7.37 14.73
C ALA A 185 -7.41 -6.11 14.03
N LEU A 186 -6.84 -4.93 14.30
CA LEU A 186 -7.32 -3.65 13.78
C LEU A 186 -6.17 -2.73 13.38
N SER A 187 -6.16 -2.28 12.13
CA SER A 187 -5.28 -1.21 11.66
C SER A 187 -5.94 0.13 11.90
N THR A 188 -5.16 1.11 12.35
CA THR A 188 -5.66 2.45 12.69
C THR A 188 -4.68 3.52 12.23
N SER A 189 -5.17 4.73 11.93
CA SER A 189 -4.34 5.88 11.62
C SER A 189 -4.95 7.15 12.19
N ILE A 190 -4.12 8.00 12.81
CA ILE A 190 -4.49 9.37 13.17
C ILE A 190 -3.85 10.34 12.18
N SER A 191 -4.62 11.33 11.74
CA SER A 191 -4.13 12.44 10.93
C SER A 191 -4.74 13.75 11.41
N VAL A 192 -3.96 14.83 11.36
CA VAL A 192 -4.46 16.19 11.53
C VAL A 192 -4.50 16.84 10.17
N LEU A 193 -5.69 17.23 9.73
CA LEU A 193 -5.93 17.78 8.40
C LEU A 193 -6.78 19.03 8.48
N HIS A 194 -6.58 19.93 7.53
CA HIS A 194 -7.46 21.08 7.34
C HIS A 194 -8.53 20.69 6.31
N THR A 195 -9.79 20.71 6.71
CA THR A 195 -10.89 20.44 5.79
C THR A 195 -11.10 21.64 4.86
N PRO A 196 -11.50 21.42 3.61
CA PRO A 196 -11.96 22.50 2.74
C PRO A 196 -13.25 23.16 3.28
N PRO A 197 -13.49 24.45 3.02
CA PRO A 197 -14.75 25.12 3.34
C PRO A 197 -15.97 24.42 2.73
N ASP A 198 -15.87 23.93 1.49
CA ASP A 198 -16.97 23.24 0.80
C ASP A 198 -16.88 21.70 0.91
N SER A 199 -16.37 21.19 2.03
CA SER A 199 -16.25 19.75 2.27
C SER A 199 -17.60 19.08 2.59
N PRO A 200 -17.77 17.77 2.33
CA PRO A 200 -19.01 17.05 2.62
C PRO A 200 -19.27 16.81 4.13
N PHE A 201 -18.41 17.35 5.00
CA PHE A 201 -18.53 17.20 6.45
C PHE A 201 -19.54 18.21 7.04
N PRO A 202 -20.02 17.99 8.28
CA PRO A 202 -20.89 18.94 8.97
C PRO A 202 -20.30 20.35 9.00
N ALA A 203 -21.15 21.38 8.96
CA ALA A 203 -20.74 22.79 8.86
C ALA A 203 -19.70 23.22 9.92
N GLN A 204 -19.73 22.62 11.11
CA GLN A 204 -18.78 22.88 12.19
C GLN A 204 -17.35 22.40 11.87
N LEU A 205 -17.21 21.39 11.01
CA LEU A 205 -15.93 20.86 10.56
C LEU A 205 -15.49 21.44 9.22
N GLN A 206 -16.19 22.39 8.61
CA GLN A 206 -15.81 22.97 7.32
C GLN A 206 -14.78 24.10 7.50
N GLY A 207 -13.71 24.07 6.71
CA GLY A 207 -12.70 25.14 6.71
C GLY A 207 -11.88 25.23 8.00
N VAL A 208 -11.77 24.14 8.77
CA VAL A 208 -11.05 24.12 10.04
C VAL A 208 -10.13 22.91 10.17
N PRO A 209 -9.10 22.96 11.05
CA PRO A 209 -8.31 21.79 11.40
C PRO A 209 -9.12 20.74 12.18
N VAL A 210 -9.01 19.48 11.76
CA VAL A 210 -9.70 18.33 12.35
C VAL A 210 -8.72 17.22 12.71
N VAL A 211 -9.09 16.40 13.69
CA VAL A 211 -8.46 15.10 13.99
C VAL A 211 -9.27 14.03 13.27
N HIS A 212 -8.60 13.22 12.47
CA HIS A 212 -9.18 12.10 11.75
C HIS A 212 -8.57 10.80 12.27
N LEU A 213 -9.39 9.97 12.91
CA LEU A 213 -9.04 8.61 13.30
C LEU A 213 -9.76 7.65 12.37
N ALA A 214 -9.03 7.01 11.47
CA ALA A 214 -9.55 5.96 10.60
C ALA A 214 -9.12 4.58 11.12
N PHE A 215 -9.95 3.58 10.88
CA PHE A 215 -9.72 2.20 11.31
C PHE A 215 -10.28 1.19 10.32
N ALA A 216 -9.63 0.02 10.24
CA ALA A 216 -10.05 -1.08 9.39
C ALA A 216 -9.64 -2.44 9.99
N SER A 217 -10.47 -3.46 9.79
CA SER A 217 -10.23 -4.83 10.23
C SER A 217 -10.58 -5.84 9.14
N ALA A 218 -9.78 -6.90 9.04
CA ALA A 218 -10.07 -8.11 8.29
C ALA A 218 -10.92 -9.15 9.08
N HIS A 219 -11.21 -8.84 10.35
CA HIS A 219 -11.88 -9.70 11.32
C HIS A 219 -13.23 -9.11 11.80
N GLY A 220 -13.75 -8.12 11.07
CA GLY A 220 -15.02 -7.46 11.36
C GLY A 220 -14.96 -6.46 12.52
N ARG A 221 -16.13 -5.92 12.86
CA ARG A 221 -16.29 -4.81 13.83
C ARG A 221 -15.83 -5.13 15.25
N GLN A 222 -15.85 -6.39 15.66
CA GLN A 222 -15.50 -6.78 17.03
C GLN A 222 -14.06 -6.40 17.40
N ALA A 223 -13.15 -6.38 16.42
CA ALA A 223 -11.76 -5.95 16.61
C ALA A 223 -11.61 -4.50 17.10
N ALA A 224 -12.62 -3.64 16.89
CA ALA A 224 -12.59 -2.25 17.31
C ALA A 224 -13.12 -1.99 18.72
N VAL A 225 -13.67 -3.01 19.40
CA VAL A 225 -14.25 -2.83 20.74
C VAL A 225 -13.27 -2.19 21.74
N PRO A 226 -11.99 -2.62 21.83
CA PRO A 226 -11.02 -1.97 22.72
C PRO A 226 -10.84 -0.49 22.40
N LEU A 227 -10.66 -0.14 21.11
CA LEU A 227 -10.49 1.23 20.65
C LEU A 227 -11.69 2.10 21.03
N LEU A 228 -12.89 1.63 20.70
CA LEU A 228 -14.14 2.35 20.94
C LEU A 228 -14.44 2.51 22.43
N ARG A 229 -13.96 1.59 23.27
CA ARG A 229 -14.05 1.71 24.72
C ARG A 229 -13.09 2.79 25.24
N ALA A 230 -11.83 2.80 24.79
CA ALA A 230 -10.84 3.79 25.19
C ALA A 230 -11.24 5.22 24.79
N LEU A 231 -11.87 5.38 23.63
CA LEU A 231 -12.34 6.69 23.13
C LEU A 231 -13.54 7.27 23.91
N ARG A 232 -14.17 6.53 24.83
CA ARG A 232 -15.29 7.06 25.63
C ARG A 232 -14.90 8.18 26.57
N ASP A 233 -13.64 8.21 26.98
CA ASP A 233 -13.10 9.23 27.87
C ASP A 233 -12.63 10.49 27.10
N ALA A 234 -12.59 10.42 25.76
CA ALA A 234 -12.34 11.57 24.90
C ALA A 234 -13.65 12.35 24.62
N PRO A 235 -13.56 13.62 24.17
CA PRO A 235 -14.74 14.35 23.68
C PRO A 235 -15.50 13.53 22.62
N PRO A 236 -16.83 13.62 22.54
CA PRO A 236 -17.58 12.91 21.51
C PRO A 236 -17.18 13.40 20.10
N PRO A 237 -17.06 12.50 19.11
CA PRO A 237 -16.78 12.88 17.74
C PRO A 237 -17.95 13.66 17.13
N VAL A 238 -17.62 14.56 16.20
CA VAL A 238 -18.61 15.28 15.39
C VAL A 238 -19.11 14.39 14.24
N VAL A 239 -18.24 13.52 13.70
CA VAL A 239 -18.61 12.49 12.72
C VAL A 239 -18.18 11.13 13.25
N ASP A 240 -19.08 10.17 13.14
CA ASP A 240 -18.87 8.80 13.57
C ASP A 240 -19.43 7.83 12.53
N ASP A 241 -18.57 7.41 11.61
CA ASP A 241 -18.91 6.55 10.47
C ASP A 241 -18.37 5.13 10.75
N ARG A 242 -19.21 4.28 11.36
CA ARG A 242 -18.87 2.94 11.89
C ARG A 242 -19.83 1.87 11.40
#